data_AF-A0A1I3KM06-F1
#
_entry.id   AF-A0A1I3KM06-F1
#
_cell.length_a   1.000
_cell.length_b   1.000
_cell.length_c   1.000
_cell.angle_alpha   90.00
_cell.angle_beta   90.00
_cell.angle_gamma   90.00
#
_symmetry.space_group_name_H-M   'P 1'
#
loop_
_entity.id
_entity.type
_entity.pdbx_description
1 polymer ?
#
loop_
_entity_poly.entity_id
_entity_poly.type
_entity_poly.pdbx_seq_one_letter_code
_entity_poly.pdbx_strand_id
1 'polypeptide(L)'
;MMNTIATLIVLAVAGALVAAMILVVRLAADDSGRASELRQFVEALFGGAAGRQDAAKDEEAEAAARQLAAQREPFSEPCPACGAVTTHRDAECSGCGLRLL
;
A
#
# COMPACT_ATOMS: atom_id res chain seq x y z
N MET A 1 -7.48 -16.83 27.40
CA MET A 1 -7.53 -17.88 26.36
C MET A 1 -8.88 -17.96 25.62
N MET A 2 -9.98 -17.37 26.14
CA MET A 2 -11.28 -17.38 25.44
C MET A 2 -11.32 -16.44 24.22
N ASN A 3 -10.67 -15.26 24.28
CA ASN A 3 -10.68 -14.28 23.20
C ASN A 3 -9.97 -14.75 21.93
N THR A 4 -8.90 -15.54 22.04
CA THR A 4 -8.15 -16.05 20.88
C THR A 4 -8.97 -17.03 20.05
N ILE A 5 -9.81 -17.83 20.70
CA ILE A 5 -10.71 -18.78 20.03
C ILE A 5 -11.81 -17.99 19.29
N ALA A 6 -12.42 -17.01 19.96
CA ALA A 6 -13.43 -16.15 19.34
C ALA A 6 -12.88 -15.39 18.13
N THR A 7 -11.68 -14.82 18.22
CA THR A 7 -11.04 -14.12 17.09
C THR A 7 -10.73 -15.06 15.92
N LEU A 8 -10.28 -16.30 16.20
CA LEU A 8 -10.01 -17.28 15.14
C LEU A 8 -11.28 -17.67 14.39
N ILE A 9 -12.40 -17.86 15.11
CA ILE A 9 -13.69 -18.17 14.50
C ILE A 9 -14.15 -17.01 13.60
N VAL A 10 -14.05 -15.77 14.08
CA VAL A 10 -14.44 -14.59 13.29
C VAL A 10 -13.58 -14.47 12.03
N LEU A 11 -12.26 -14.66 12.15
CA LEU A 11 -11.35 -14.64 11.00
C LEU A 11 -11.65 -15.77 10.00
N ALA A 12 -11.97 -16.96 10.49
CA ALA A 12 -12.34 -18.08 9.64
C ALA A 12 -13.64 -17.80 8.86
N VAL A 13 -14.66 -17.23 9.52
CA VAL A 13 -15.93 -16.84 8.88
C VAL A 13 -15.70 -15.74 7.85
N ALA A 14 -14.94 -14.70 8.20
CA ALA A 14 -14.60 -13.62 7.28
C ALA A 14 -13.83 -14.15 6.05
N GLY A 15 -12.84 -15.02 6.27
CA GLY A 15 -12.09 -15.66 5.19
C GLY A 15 -12.98 -16.51 4.29
N ALA A 16 -13.90 -17.28 4.86
CA ALA A 16 -14.86 -18.08 4.10
C ALA A 16 -15.79 -17.21 3.23
N LEU A 17 -16.26 -16.08 3.75
CA LEU A 17 -17.09 -15.13 2.98
C LEU A 17 -16.34 -14.54 1.79
N VAL A 18 -15.09 -14.13 1.99
CA VAL A 18 -14.24 -13.61 0.90
C VAL A 18 -13.97 -14.70 -0.14
N ALA A 19 -13.64 -15.92 0.30
CA ALA A 19 -13.43 -17.05 -0.60
C ALA A 19 -14.69 -17.37 -1.42
N ALA A 20 -15.87 -17.34 -0.80
CA ALA A 20 -17.14 -17.52 -1.50
C ALA A 20 -17.38 -16.44 -2.56
N MET A 21 -17.11 -15.17 -2.23
CA MET A 21 -17.24 -14.06 -3.18
C MET A 21 -16.30 -14.25 -4.39
N ILE A 22 -15.04 -14.60 -4.16
CA ILE A 22 -14.08 -14.87 -5.23
C ILE A 22 -14.54 -16.05 -6.10
N LEU A 23 -15.09 -17.10 -5.48
CA LEU A 23 -15.57 -18.28 -6.20
C LEU A 23 -16.77 -17.93 -7.10
N VAL A 24 -17.71 -17.11 -6.62
CA VAL A 24 -18.82 -16.61 -7.43
C VAL A 24 -18.32 -15.78 -8.61
N VAL A 25 -17.36 -14.87 -8.38
CA VAL A 25 -16.75 -14.07 -9.45
C VAL A 25 -16.05 -14.96 -10.47
N ARG A 26 -15.32 -15.99 -10.00
CA ARG A 26 -14.66 -16.98 -10.86
C ARG A 26 -15.66 -17.76 -11.70
N LEU A 27 -16.73 -18.28 -11.11
CA LEU A 27 -17.77 -19.02 -11.84
C LEU A 27 -18.46 -18.13 -12.88
N ALA A 28 -18.77 -16.88 -12.53
CA ALA A 28 -19.35 -15.92 -13.47
C ALA A 28 -18.36 -15.54 -14.60
N ALA A 29 -17.07 -15.49 -14.31
CA ALA A 29 -16.04 -15.21 -15.30
C ALA A 29 -15.76 -16.39 -16.23
N ASP A 30 -15.79 -17.63 -15.71
CA ASP A 30 -15.54 -18.87 -16.46
C ASP A 30 -16.63 -19.13 -17.51
N ASP A 31 -17.90 -18.85 -17.17
CA ASP A 31 -19.03 -18.98 -18.10
C ASP A 31 -19.02 -17.89 -19.20
N SER A 32 -18.26 -16.81 -18.99
CA SER A 32 -18.05 -15.78 -20.01
C SER A 32 -16.80 -16.12 -20.83
N GLY A 33 -16.97 -16.54 -22.08
CA GLY A 33 -15.91 -16.55 -23.09
C GLY A 33 -15.30 -15.16 -23.39
N ARG A 34 -15.51 -14.17 -22.51
CA ARG A 34 -15.15 -12.77 -22.59
C ARG A 34 -13.78 -12.46 -21.98
N ALA A 35 -12.99 -13.45 -21.60
CA ALA A 35 -11.61 -13.24 -21.17
C ALA A 35 -10.79 -12.49 -22.23
N SER A 36 -11.07 -12.71 -23.52
CA SER A 36 -10.47 -11.96 -24.63
C SER A 36 -10.99 -10.52 -24.75
N GLU A 37 -12.31 -10.31 -24.61
CA GLU A 37 -12.91 -8.97 -24.64
C GLU A 37 -12.46 -8.12 -23.44
N LEU A 38 -12.45 -8.68 -22.23
CA LEU A 38 -11.94 -8.01 -21.03
C LEU A 38 -10.46 -7.67 -21.18
N ARG A 39 -9.65 -8.56 -21.75
CA ARG A 39 -8.26 -8.24 -22.11
C ARG A 39 -8.19 -7.11 -23.10
N GLN A 40 -9.01 -7.09 -24.14
CA GLN A 40 -9.02 -6.04 -25.14
C GLN A 40 -9.49 -4.69 -24.58
N PHE A 41 -10.47 -4.68 -23.68
CA PHE A 41 -10.89 -3.49 -22.94
C PHE A 41 -9.80 -3.01 -21.99
N VAL A 42 -9.13 -3.92 -21.27
CA VAL A 42 -7.98 -3.57 -20.42
C VAL A 42 -6.80 -3.08 -21.27
N GLU A 43 -6.52 -3.67 -22.42
CA GLU A 43 -5.46 -3.25 -23.34
C GLU A 43 -5.76 -1.89 -23.95
N ALA A 44 -7.03 -1.60 -24.26
CA ALA A 44 -7.47 -0.30 -24.77
C ALA A 44 -7.50 0.79 -23.67
N LEU A 45 -7.91 0.43 -22.45
CA LEU A 45 -7.97 1.36 -21.31
C LEU A 45 -6.60 1.61 -20.68
N PHE A 46 -5.73 0.59 -20.66
CA PHE A 46 -4.40 0.64 -20.05
C PHE A 46 -3.25 0.59 -21.05
N GLY A 47 -3.53 0.61 -22.36
CA GLY A 47 -2.57 0.85 -23.44
C GLY A 47 -1.30 -0.03 -23.40
N GLY A 48 -1.39 -1.31 -23.03
CA GLY A 48 -0.22 -2.21 -23.00
C GLY A 48 0.32 -2.62 -21.62
N ALA A 49 -0.49 -2.56 -20.55
CA ALA A 49 -0.02 -2.83 -19.19
C ALA A 49 -0.01 -4.31 -18.76
N ALA A 50 -0.49 -5.26 -19.58
CA ALA A 50 -0.49 -6.69 -19.20
C ALA A 50 0.93 -7.28 -19.16
N GLY A 51 1.85 -6.80 -20.02
CA GLY A 51 3.27 -7.16 -19.97
C GLY A 51 4.07 -6.46 -18.88
N ARG A 52 3.48 -5.46 -18.20
CA ARG A 52 4.13 -4.70 -17.12
C ARG A 52 3.94 -5.36 -15.76
N GLN A 53 2.98 -6.26 -15.55
CA GLN A 53 2.70 -6.83 -14.23
C GLN A 53 3.81 -7.77 -13.72
N ASP A 54 4.47 -8.52 -14.60
CA ASP A 54 5.58 -9.39 -14.19
C ASP A 54 6.89 -8.60 -13.95
N ALA A 55 7.14 -7.53 -14.72
CA ALA A 55 8.27 -6.62 -14.47
C ALA A 55 8.01 -5.67 -13.29
N ALA A 56 6.77 -5.23 -13.09
CA ALA A 56 6.38 -4.34 -12.01
C ALA A 56 6.48 -5.04 -10.66
N LYS A 57 6.23 -6.35 -10.54
CA LYS A 57 6.36 -7.04 -9.24
C LYS A 57 7.78 -7.01 -8.67
N ASP A 58 8.79 -7.16 -9.54
CA ASP A 58 10.20 -7.09 -9.14
C ASP A 58 10.65 -5.62 -8.95
N GLU A 59 10.19 -4.70 -9.81
CA GLU A 59 10.46 -3.26 -9.67
C GLU A 59 9.74 -2.63 -8.47
N GLU A 60 8.54 -3.09 -8.11
CA GLU A 60 7.73 -2.63 -6.98
C GLU A 60 8.30 -3.16 -5.67
N ALA A 61 8.88 -4.36 -5.64
CA ALA A 61 9.60 -4.86 -4.49
C ALA A 61 10.88 -4.04 -4.24
N GLU A 62 11.63 -3.70 -5.29
CA GLU A 62 12.81 -2.85 -5.18
C GLU A 62 12.46 -1.38 -4.89
N ALA A 63 11.39 -0.86 -5.49
CA ALA A 63 10.87 0.49 -5.23
C ALA A 63 10.27 0.60 -3.83
N ALA A 64 9.57 -0.42 -3.32
CA ALA A 64 9.07 -0.46 -1.95
C ALA A 64 10.24 -0.53 -0.96
N ALA A 65 11.28 -1.31 -1.23
CA ALA A 65 12.49 -1.33 -0.41
C ALA A 65 13.21 0.04 -0.40
N ARG A 66 13.31 0.71 -1.55
CA ARG A 66 13.85 2.07 -1.67
C ARG A 66 12.95 3.12 -1.01
N GLN A 67 11.63 2.99 -1.09
CA GLN A 67 10.68 3.87 -0.41
C GLN A 67 10.73 3.69 1.10
N LEU A 68 10.82 2.46 1.61
CA LEU A 68 11.06 2.21 3.04
C LEU A 68 12.41 2.77 3.51
N ALA A 69 13.44 2.76 2.66
CA ALA A 69 14.71 3.40 2.97
C ALA A 69 14.63 4.94 2.92
N ALA A 70 13.88 5.52 1.97
CA ALA A 70 13.62 6.96 1.88
C ALA A 70 12.74 7.47 3.02
N GLN A 71 11.79 6.67 3.51
CA GLN A 71 10.98 6.99 4.69
C GLN A 71 11.77 6.90 6.01
N ARG A 72 13.01 6.40 5.98
CA ARG A 72 13.94 6.47 7.12
C ARG A 72 14.83 7.71 7.07
N GLU A 73 14.68 8.59 6.08
CA GLU A 73 15.33 9.88 6.14
C GLU A 73 14.83 10.65 7.38
N PRO A 74 15.74 11.24 8.17
CA PRO A 74 15.36 12.02 9.33
C PRO A 74 14.52 13.20 8.84
N PHE A 75 13.22 13.12 9.10
CA PHE A 75 12.28 14.16 8.72
C PHE A 75 12.73 15.49 9.33
N SER A 76 12.95 16.48 8.45
CA SER A 76 13.36 17.84 8.83
C SER A 76 12.28 18.81 8.40
N GLU A 77 11.84 19.65 9.32
CA GLU A 77 10.85 20.69 9.08
C GLU A 77 11.44 22.07 9.40
N PRO A 78 11.01 23.13 8.69
CA PRO A 78 11.40 24.48 9.02
C PRO A 78 10.74 24.93 10.33
N CYS A 79 11.52 25.59 11.19
CA CYS A 79 11.03 26.14 12.43
C CYS A 79 9.93 27.19 12.15
N PRO A 80 8.76 27.11 12.82
CA PRO A 80 7.64 28.02 12.56
C PRO A 80 7.93 29.48 12.93
N ALA A 81 8.95 29.74 13.75
CA ALA A 81 9.31 31.09 14.19
C ALA A 81 10.39 31.76 13.33
N CYS A 82 11.38 31.01 12.83
CA CYS A 82 12.54 31.60 12.13
C CYS A 82 12.90 30.94 10.80
N GLY A 83 12.21 29.86 10.41
CA GLY A 83 12.48 29.15 9.17
C GLY A 83 13.78 28.33 9.13
N ALA A 84 14.54 28.28 10.23
CA ALA A 84 15.71 27.41 10.33
C ALA A 84 15.29 25.93 10.26
N VAL A 85 16.08 25.09 9.58
CA VAL A 85 15.80 23.66 9.46
C VAL A 85 16.00 22.98 10.82
N THR A 86 14.98 22.25 11.27
CA THR A 86 14.96 21.54 12.55
C THR A 86 14.53 20.08 12.34
N THR A 87 15.03 19.18 13.18
CA THR A 87 14.68 17.75 13.12
C THR A 87 13.86 17.36 14.36
N HIS A 88 13.14 16.23 14.30
CA HIS A 88 12.41 15.70 15.48
C HIS A 88 13.30 15.31 16.67
N ARG A 89 14.63 15.34 16.52
CA ARG A 89 15.57 15.10 17.63
C ARG A 89 15.91 16.38 18.41
N ASP A 90 15.61 17.55 17.84
CA ASP A 90 15.94 18.83 18.42
C ASP A 90 14.83 19.27 19.38
N ALA A 91 15.11 19.31 20.69
CA ALA A 91 14.16 19.82 21.69
C ALA A 91 13.98 21.35 21.60
N GLU A 92 14.95 22.05 21.00
CA GLU A 92 14.97 23.50 20.84
C GLU A 92 15.57 23.87 19.49
N CYS A 93 15.04 24.92 18.87
CA CYS A 93 15.55 25.44 17.60
C CYS A 93 16.87 26.19 17.82
N SER A 94 17.93 25.79 17.11
CA SER A 94 19.25 26.43 17.16
C SER A 94 19.30 27.86 16.59
N GLY A 95 18.31 28.27 15.81
CA GLY A 95 18.23 29.61 15.21
C GLY A 95 17.58 30.66 16.11
N CYS A 96 16.50 30.30 16.80
CA CYS A 96 15.70 31.25 17.59
C CYS A 96 15.41 30.83 19.04
N GLY A 97 15.88 29.66 19.47
CA GLY A 97 15.66 29.15 20.84
C GLY A 97 14.23 28.74 21.14
N LEU A 98 13.38 28.59 20.12
CA LEU A 98 12.01 28.10 20.32
C LEU A 98 12.04 26.61 20.73
N ARG A 99 11.34 26.26 21.81
CA ARG A 99 11.19 24.87 22.23
C ARG A 99 10.25 24.11 21.26
N LEU A 100 10.74 23.03 20.68
CA LEU A 100 10.01 22.14 19.79
C LEU A 100 9.49 20.95 20.62
N LEU A 101 8.21 20.59 20.46
CA LEU A 101 7.51 19.57 21.24
C LEU A 101 7.40 18.26 20.46
#